data_AF-A0A6G0XQR2-F1
#
_entry.id   AF-A0A6G0XQR2-F1
#
_cell.length_a   1.000
_cell.length_b   1.000
_cell.length_c   1.000
_cell.angle_alpha   90.00
_cell.angle_beta   90.00
_cell.angle_gamma   90.00
#
_symmetry.space_group_name_H-M   'P 1'
#
loop_
_entity.id
_entity.type
_entity.pdbx_description
1 polymer ?
#
loop_
_entity_poly.entity_id
_entity_poly.type
_entity_poly.pdbx_seq_one_letter_code
_entity_poly.pdbx_strand_id
1 'polypeptide(L)'
;MQKCFFKSCSNPVTSDTWRCDFHRGRDRCTVENCFSQAYARGLCARHGGKRMCQSPGCPHRVRVANFCSKHGVKKAKNRCLEPGCDLPAQSHQLCVRHGGSRRCKWTNCTAYARKGGFCARHTTQQMKEESKRLEETVQALWPADEPMANVDFELPNEDPMYTDILNILLTM
;
A
#
# COMPACT_ATOMS: atom_id res chain seq x y z
N MET A 1 18.95 0.48 23.16
CA MET A 1 18.35 -0.25 22.02
C MET A 1 19.09 0.08 20.74
N GLN A 2 19.51 -0.94 19.99
CA GLN A 2 20.06 -0.74 18.65
C GLN A 2 18.93 -0.33 17.69
N LYS A 3 19.19 0.66 16.84
CA LYS A 3 18.24 1.12 15.81
C LYS A 3 18.43 0.32 14.53
N CYS A 4 17.37 0.22 13.74
CA CYS A 4 17.45 -0.44 12.44
C CYS A 4 18.54 0.20 11.55
N PHE A 5 19.30 -0.64 10.84
CA PHE A 5 20.33 -0.20 9.90
C PHE A 5 19.83 0.67 8.74
N PHE A 6 18.59 0.47 8.28
CA PHE A 6 18.08 1.19 7.12
C PHE A 6 17.92 2.69 7.40
N LYS A 7 18.34 3.53 6.46
CA LYS A 7 18.25 4.99 6.58
C LYS A 7 16.81 5.41 6.91
N SER A 8 16.66 6.31 7.87
CA SER A 8 15.37 6.87 8.29
C SER A 8 14.39 5.86 8.92
N CYS A 9 14.85 4.69 9.35
CA CYS A 9 14.05 3.77 10.16
C CYS A 9 14.41 3.92 11.65
N SER A 10 13.44 4.37 12.45
CA SER A 10 13.60 4.53 13.90
C SER A 10 13.14 3.31 14.69
N ASN A 11 12.63 2.27 14.02
CA ASN A 11 12.13 1.08 14.70
C ASN A 11 13.27 0.36 15.44
N PRO A 12 12.99 -0.14 16.65
CA PRO A 12 13.97 -0.89 17.41
C PRO A 12 14.28 -2.21 16.71
N VAL A 13 15.51 -2.68 16.92
CA VAL A 13 15.93 -4.02 16.56
C VAL A 13 15.47 -4.98 17.67
N THR A 14 14.78 -6.06 17.30
CA THR A 14 14.11 -6.98 18.22
C THR A 14 14.96 -8.19 18.65
N SER A 15 16.11 -8.44 18.02
CA SER A 15 16.98 -9.61 18.24
C SER A 15 18.42 -9.32 17.79
N ASP A 16 19.36 -10.27 17.84
CA ASP A 16 20.77 -10.16 17.35
C ASP A 16 20.91 -9.96 15.83
N THR A 17 19.93 -9.30 15.22
CA THR A 17 19.94 -8.87 13.85
C THR A 17 20.29 -7.38 13.78
N TRP A 18 20.45 -6.87 12.57
CA TRP A 18 20.78 -5.46 12.32
C TRP A 18 19.55 -4.68 11.80
N ARG A 19 18.36 -5.28 11.86
CA ARG A 19 17.14 -4.76 11.22
C ARG A 19 15.91 -4.98 12.13
N CYS A 20 14.90 -4.13 11.97
CA CYS A 20 13.63 -4.28 12.68
C CYS A 20 12.74 -5.34 12.00
N ASP A 21 11.67 -5.76 12.68
CA ASP A 21 10.72 -6.75 12.14
C ASP A 21 10.11 -6.34 10.78
N PHE A 22 9.76 -5.06 10.60
CA PHE A 22 9.27 -4.52 9.32
C PHE A 22 10.27 -4.72 8.16
N HIS A 23 11.56 -4.88 8.49
CA HIS A 23 12.65 -5.07 7.56
C HIS A 23 13.23 -6.50 7.57
N ARG A 24 12.58 -7.47 8.23
CA ARG A 24 13.10 -8.84 8.38
C ARG A 24 13.47 -9.55 7.08
N GLY A 25 12.76 -9.28 5.99
CA GLY A 25 13.00 -9.87 4.66
C GLY A 25 13.79 -8.97 3.70
N ARG A 26 14.54 -7.99 4.22
CA ARG A 26 15.24 -6.99 3.40
C ARG A 26 16.74 -7.06 3.62
N ASP A 27 17.48 -7.34 2.56
CA ASP A 27 18.94 -7.33 2.61
C ASP A 27 19.53 -5.94 2.40
N ARG A 28 20.75 -5.75 2.88
CA ARG A 28 21.51 -4.52 2.73
C ARG A 28 22.33 -4.53 1.45
N CYS A 29 22.57 -3.35 0.92
CA CYS A 29 23.57 -3.19 -0.13
C CYS A 29 24.95 -3.61 0.39
N THR A 30 25.72 -4.32 -0.43
CA THR A 30 27.09 -4.79 -0.10
C THR A 30 28.15 -3.70 -0.18
N VAL A 31 27.87 -2.60 -0.91
CA VAL A 31 28.74 -1.42 -0.95
C VAL A 31 28.88 -0.83 0.45
N GLU A 32 30.12 -0.57 0.85
CA GLU A 32 30.46 0.00 2.16
C GLU A 32 29.69 1.29 2.44
N ASN A 33 29.30 1.48 3.71
CA ASN A 33 28.55 2.64 4.18
C ASN A 33 27.22 2.90 3.43
N CYS A 34 26.64 1.87 2.80
CA CYS A 34 25.34 1.97 2.15
C CYS A 34 24.19 1.44 3.01
N PHE A 35 23.41 2.36 3.56
CA PHE A 35 22.22 2.05 4.38
C PHE A 35 20.95 1.78 3.55
N SER A 36 21.10 1.46 2.26
CA SER A 36 19.98 1.21 1.34
C SER A 36 19.69 -0.29 1.22
N GLN A 37 18.42 -0.61 0.99
CA GLN A 37 18.00 -1.97 0.67
C GLN A 37 18.59 -2.45 -0.65
N ALA A 38 19.13 -3.67 -0.65
CA ALA A 38 19.50 -4.39 -1.85
C ALA A 38 18.25 -4.66 -2.69
N TYR A 39 18.33 -4.33 -3.97
CA TYR A 39 17.26 -4.59 -4.93
C TYR A 39 17.43 -5.95 -5.60
N ALA A 40 18.65 -6.22 -6.07
CA ALA A 40 19.07 -7.48 -6.66
C ALA A 40 20.58 -7.59 -6.51
N ARG A 41 21.14 -8.81 -6.63
CA ARG A 41 22.60 -9.07 -6.65
C ARG A 41 23.38 -8.39 -5.50
N GLY A 42 22.78 -8.30 -4.32
CA GLY A 42 23.36 -7.63 -3.15
C GLY A 42 23.51 -6.10 -3.28
N LEU A 43 23.00 -5.47 -4.34
CA LEU A 43 23.21 -4.06 -4.64
C LEU A 43 21.89 -3.29 -4.60
N CYS A 44 21.91 -2.07 -4.04
CA CYS A 44 20.76 -1.18 -4.06
C CYS A 44 20.53 -0.58 -5.45
N ALA A 45 19.39 0.08 -5.66
CA ALA A 45 19.11 0.72 -6.94
C ALA A 45 20.24 1.66 -7.38
N ARG A 46 20.84 2.44 -6.48
CA ARG A 46 21.91 3.40 -6.78
C ARG A 46 23.21 2.72 -7.19
N HIS A 47 23.61 1.67 -6.46
CA HIS A 47 24.83 0.91 -6.68
C HIS A 47 24.69 -0.20 -7.73
N GLY A 48 23.77 -0.03 -8.68
CA GLY A 48 23.66 -0.93 -9.80
C GLY A 48 22.84 -2.18 -9.53
N GLY A 49 22.06 -2.29 -8.46
CA GLY A 49 21.05 -3.36 -8.32
C GLY A 49 20.00 -3.32 -9.43
N LYS A 50 19.73 -2.13 -9.99
CA LYS A 50 18.76 -1.92 -11.07
C LYS A 50 19.42 -1.52 -12.37
N ARG A 51 19.04 -2.18 -13.48
CA ARG A 51 19.56 -1.90 -14.84
C ARG A 51 19.29 -0.45 -15.27
N MET A 52 20.18 0.07 -16.10
CA MET A 52 20.05 1.38 -16.76
C MET A 52 19.23 1.26 -18.05
N CYS A 53 18.54 2.33 -18.42
CA CYS A 53 17.80 2.41 -19.66
C CYS A 53 18.74 2.21 -20.86
N GLN A 54 18.37 1.35 -21.81
CA GLN A 54 19.18 1.05 -23.00
C GLN A 54 19.18 2.18 -24.06
N SER A 55 18.34 3.20 -23.91
CA SER A 55 18.37 4.38 -24.80
C SER A 55 19.71 5.13 -24.64
N PRO A 56 20.39 5.46 -25.75
CA PRO A 56 21.69 6.14 -25.73
C PRO A 56 21.66 7.42 -24.89
N GLY A 57 22.65 7.58 -23.99
CA GLY A 57 22.79 8.76 -23.14
C GLY A 57 21.72 8.93 -22.04
N CYS A 58 20.83 7.96 -21.83
CA CYS A 58 19.78 8.09 -20.82
C CYS A 58 20.30 7.77 -19.39
N PRO A 59 20.27 8.72 -18.43
CA PRO A 59 20.72 8.47 -17.06
C PRO A 59 19.67 7.77 -16.18
N HIS A 60 18.50 7.45 -16.74
CA HIS A 60 17.40 6.89 -15.97
C HIS A 60 17.46 5.36 -15.89
N ARG A 61 16.91 4.81 -14.81
CA ARG A 61 16.83 3.37 -14.57
C ARG A 61 15.63 2.76 -15.30
N VAL A 62 15.76 1.49 -15.67
CA VAL A 62 14.70 0.71 -16.32
C VAL A 62 13.43 0.70 -15.48
N ARG A 63 12.27 0.75 -16.13
CA ARG A 63 10.96 0.60 -15.49
C ARG A 63 10.08 -0.41 -16.22
N VAL A 64 10.22 -0.51 -17.55
CA VAL A 64 9.48 -1.45 -18.39
C VAL A 64 10.47 -2.09 -19.37
N ALA A 65 10.51 -3.42 -19.42
CA ALA A 65 11.44 -4.19 -20.24
C ALA A 65 12.90 -3.73 -20.06
N ASN A 66 13.48 -3.04 -21.06
CA ASN A 66 14.86 -2.55 -21.04
C ASN A 66 14.99 -1.02 -20.96
N PHE A 67 13.88 -0.29 -20.77
CA PHE A 67 13.84 1.15 -20.89
C PHE A 67 13.21 1.83 -19.68
N CYS A 68 13.52 3.12 -19.47
CA CYS A 68 12.88 3.95 -18.45
C CYS A 68 11.42 4.27 -18.84
N SER A 69 10.66 4.95 -17.97
CA SER A 69 9.27 5.32 -18.29
C SER A 69 9.12 6.25 -19.51
N LYS A 70 10.17 6.99 -19.89
CA LYS A 70 10.14 7.87 -21.07
C LYS A 70 10.42 7.11 -22.37
N HIS A 71 11.37 6.16 -22.33
CA HIS A 71 11.84 5.42 -23.50
C HIS A 71 11.20 4.02 -23.64
N GLY A 72 10.47 3.58 -22.63
CA GLY A 72 9.74 2.31 -22.67
C GLY A 72 8.54 2.40 -23.57
N VAL A 73 8.17 1.25 -24.14
CA VAL A 73 6.95 1.10 -24.93
C VAL A 73 5.76 1.59 -24.13
N LYS A 74 5.10 2.63 -24.64
CA LYS A 74 3.83 3.08 -24.09
C LYS A 74 2.79 2.04 -24.51
N LYS A 75 2.08 1.46 -23.55
CA LYS A 75 0.93 0.61 -23.87
C LYS A 75 -0.06 1.45 -24.68
N ALA A 76 -0.36 1.02 -25.90
CA ALA A 76 -1.40 1.63 -26.70
C ALA A 76 -2.73 1.51 -25.92
N LYS A 77 -3.50 2.59 -25.88
CA LYS A 77 -4.85 2.52 -25.35
C LYS A 77 -5.73 1.87 -26.41
N ASN A 78 -6.50 0.86 -26.04
CA ASN A 78 -7.52 0.31 -26.92
C ASN A 78 -8.51 1.41 -27.31
N ARG A 79 -9.06 1.32 -28.52
CA ARG A 79 -10.19 2.17 -28.94
C ARG A 79 -11.49 1.62 -28.35
N CYS A 80 -12.48 2.48 -28.27
CA CYS A 80 -13.84 2.11 -27.91
C CYS A 80 -14.39 1.06 -28.89
N LEU A 81 -15.11 0.06 -28.38
CA LEU A 81 -15.71 -1.00 -29.17
C LEU A 81 -16.86 -0.50 -30.07
N GLU A 82 -17.52 0.58 -29.67
CA GLU A 82 -18.60 1.20 -30.46
C GLU A 82 -18.15 1.59 -31.88
N PRO A 83 -18.88 1.16 -32.94
CA PRO A 83 -18.56 1.51 -34.32
C PRO A 83 -18.45 3.02 -34.53
N GLY A 84 -17.36 3.46 -35.18
CA GLY A 84 -17.11 4.89 -35.44
C GLY A 84 -16.62 5.70 -34.24
N CYS A 85 -16.30 5.06 -33.10
CA CYS A 85 -15.76 5.76 -31.93
C CYS A 85 -14.23 5.64 -31.82
N ASP A 86 -13.53 6.75 -32.04
CA ASP A 86 -12.07 6.83 -31.90
C ASP A 86 -11.58 7.18 -30.48
N LEU A 87 -12.50 7.31 -29.52
CA LEU A 87 -12.15 7.62 -28.14
C LEU A 87 -11.45 6.41 -27.48
N PRO A 88 -10.48 6.66 -26.59
CA PRO A 88 -9.80 5.58 -25.88
C PRO A 88 -10.79 4.86 -24.96
N ALA A 89 -10.75 3.53 -25.01
CA ALA A 89 -11.43 2.67 -24.08
C ALA A 89 -10.84 2.80 -22.67
N GLN A 90 -11.71 2.67 -21.68
CA GLN A 90 -11.35 2.75 -20.27
C GLN A 90 -11.63 1.42 -19.57
N SER A 91 -12.90 1.00 -19.52
CA SER A 91 -13.34 -0.28 -18.93
C SER A 91 -14.25 -0.98 -19.91
N HIS A 92 -14.30 -2.31 -19.89
CA HIS A 92 -15.14 -3.12 -20.80
C HIS A 92 -14.94 -2.80 -22.29
N GLN A 93 -13.74 -2.35 -22.67
CA GLN A 93 -13.43 -1.90 -24.04
C GLN A 93 -14.30 -0.72 -24.55
N LEU A 94 -14.95 0.01 -23.65
CA LEU A 94 -15.79 1.16 -23.98
C LEU A 94 -15.13 2.44 -23.48
N CYS A 95 -15.38 3.56 -24.16
CA CYS A 95 -14.95 4.87 -23.70
C CYS A 95 -15.88 5.40 -22.60
N VAL A 96 -15.49 6.48 -21.92
CA VAL A 96 -16.30 7.10 -20.84
C VAL A 96 -17.73 7.45 -21.28
N ARG A 97 -17.91 7.86 -22.55
CA ARG A 97 -19.23 8.20 -23.12
C ARG A 97 -20.10 6.98 -23.38
N HIS A 98 -19.48 5.87 -23.79
CA HIS A 98 -20.18 4.64 -24.17
C HIS A 98 -20.17 3.58 -23.06
N GLY A 99 -20.05 3.98 -21.79
CA GLY A 99 -20.18 3.06 -20.65
C GLY A 99 -18.87 2.55 -20.02
N GLY A 100 -17.72 3.02 -20.49
CA GLY A 100 -16.40 2.72 -19.92
C GLY A 100 -16.14 3.29 -18.52
N SER A 101 -17.09 4.05 -17.97
CA SER A 101 -17.07 4.59 -16.61
C SER A 101 -18.44 4.49 -15.97
N ARG A 102 -18.46 4.21 -14.67
CA ARG A 102 -19.69 4.25 -13.86
C ARG A 102 -20.03 5.70 -13.46
N ARG A 103 -21.30 5.97 -13.21
CA ARG A 103 -21.78 7.24 -12.63
C ARG A 103 -21.54 7.23 -11.13
N CYS A 104 -21.46 8.43 -10.54
CA CYS A 104 -21.40 8.58 -9.10
C CYS A 104 -22.68 8.03 -8.46
N LYS A 105 -22.54 7.21 -7.41
CA LYS A 105 -23.67 6.65 -6.65
C LYS A 105 -24.42 7.67 -5.80
N TRP A 106 -23.78 8.80 -5.50
CA TRP A 106 -24.42 9.88 -4.74
C TRP A 106 -25.69 10.39 -5.44
N THR A 107 -26.72 10.64 -4.64
CA THR A 107 -28.04 11.05 -5.12
C THR A 107 -27.96 12.29 -6.00
N ASN A 108 -28.64 12.23 -7.14
CA ASN A 108 -28.68 13.30 -8.15
C ASN A 108 -27.29 13.78 -8.66
N CYS A 109 -26.25 12.94 -8.57
CA CYS A 109 -24.93 13.29 -9.07
C CYS A 109 -24.72 12.83 -10.51
N THR A 110 -24.52 13.78 -11.41
CA THR A 110 -24.20 13.52 -12.82
C THR A 110 -22.70 13.51 -13.10
N ALA A 111 -21.84 13.32 -12.10
CA ALA A 111 -20.40 13.15 -12.30
C ALA A 111 -20.04 11.66 -12.47
N TYR A 112 -18.90 11.40 -13.10
CA TYR A 112 -18.35 10.04 -13.19
C TYR A 112 -17.66 9.62 -11.91
N ALA A 113 -17.83 8.36 -11.53
CA ALA A 113 -17.15 7.76 -10.40
C ALA A 113 -15.64 7.62 -10.66
N ARG A 114 -14.83 7.85 -9.63
CA ARG A 114 -13.37 7.73 -9.67
C ARG A 114 -12.87 6.63 -8.74
N LYS A 115 -13.39 6.58 -7.51
CA LYS A 115 -13.02 5.58 -6.48
C LYS A 115 -14.26 5.16 -5.70
N GLY A 116 -14.40 3.88 -5.39
CA GLY A 116 -15.50 3.36 -4.56
C GLY A 116 -16.92 3.56 -5.12
N GLY A 117 -17.08 3.94 -6.40
CA GLY A 117 -18.37 4.30 -6.97
C GLY A 117 -18.77 5.77 -6.80
N PHE A 118 -17.90 6.62 -6.25
CA PHE A 118 -18.16 8.05 -6.05
C PHE A 118 -17.23 8.93 -6.89
N CYS A 119 -17.68 10.12 -7.26
CA CYS A 119 -16.83 11.12 -7.93
C CYS A 119 -15.82 11.71 -6.93
N ALA A 120 -14.86 12.52 -7.41
CA ALA A 120 -13.82 13.09 -6.52
C ALA A 120 -14.41 13.88 -5.33
N ARG A 121 -15.46 14.67 -5.59
CA ARG A 121 -16.18 15.43 -4.55
C ARG A 121 -16.88 14.48 -3.55
N HIS A 122 -17.66 13.54 -4.07
CA HIS A 122 -18.44 12.63 -3.23
C HIS A 122 -17.61 11.53 -2.56
N THR A 123 -16.38 11.26 -3.01
CA THR A 123 -15.47 10.34 -2.29
C THR A 123 -15.10 10.93 -0.93
N THR A 124 -14.82 12.23 -0.90
CA THR A 124 -14.50 12.95 0.35
C THR A 124 -15.73 13.09 1.24
N GLN A 125 -16.90 13.37 0.65
CA GLN A 125 -18.15 13.46 1.40
C GLN A 125 -18.56 12.12 1.99
N GLN A 126 -18.46 11.03 1.21
CA GLN A 126 -18.73 9.68 1.69
C GLN A 126 -17.82 9.29 2.87
N MET A 127 -16.51 9.56 2.78
CA MET A 127 -15.58 9.26 3.87
C MET A 127 -15.92 10.02 5.16
N LYS A 128 -16.36 11.28 5.04
CA LYS A 128 -16.79 12.08 6.20
C LYS A 128 -18.07 11.53 6.82
N GLU A 129 -19.05 11.18 5.99
CA GLU A 129 -20.30 10.58 6.45
C GLU A 129 -20.06 9.23 7.14
N GLU A 130 -19.16 8.41 6.58
CA GLU A 130 -18.73 7.14 7.17
C GLU A 130 -18.01 7.34 8.51
N SER A 131 -17.10 8.33 8.61
CA SER A 131 -16.43 8.67 9.87
C SER A 131 -17.44 9.11 10.93
N LYS A 132 -18.35 10.03 10.59
CA LYS A 132 -19.40 10.52 11.49
C LYS A 132 -20.30 9.38 11.96
N ARG A 133 -20.71 8.50 11.05
CA ARG A 133 -21.52 7.33 11.39
C ARG A 133 -20.76 6.38 12.31
N LEU A 134 -19.47 6.15 12.07
CA LEU A 134 -18.64 5.33 12.94
C LEU A 134 -18.51 5.95 14.34
N GLU A 135 -18.25 7.25 14.41
CA GLU A 135 -18.19 8.02 15.67
C GLU A 135 -19.52 7.91 16.44
N GLU A 136 -20.66 8.07 15.76
CA GLU A 136 -21.99 7.88 16.34
C GLU A 136 -22.20 6.45 16.85
N THR A 137 -21.80 5.42 16.09
CA THR A 137 -21.90 4.02 16.53
C THR A 137 -21.00 3.72 17.72
N VAL A 138 -19.79 4.26 17.76
CA VAL A 138 -18.87 4.11 18.91
C VAL A 138 -19.46 4.77 20.14
N GLN A 139 -19.99 5.99 20.00
CA GLN A 139 -20.63 6.73 21.09
C GLN A 139 -21.89 6.02 21.61
N ALA A 140 -22.64 5.34 20.75
CA ALA A 140 -23.83 4.57 21.13
C ALA A 140 -23.48 3.23 21.79
N LEU A 141 -22.37 2.59 21.39
CA LEU A 141 -21.89 1.33 21.98
C LEU A 141 -21.16 1.55 23.30
N TRP A 142 -20.58 2.74 23.51
CA TRP A 142 -19.92 3.13 24.75
C TRP A 142 -20.49 4.46 25.27
N PRO A 143 -21.63 4.44 25.99
CA PRO A 143 -22.23 5.65 26.54
C PRO A 143 -21.29 6.30 27.56
N ALA A 144 -21.19 7.63 27.52
CA ALA A 144 -20.25 8.43 28.32
C ALA A 144 -20.52 8.43 29.84
N ASP A 145 -21.57 7.74 30.27
CA ASP A 145 -22.01 7.66 31.67
C ASP A 145 -21.40 6.48 32.42
N GLU A 146 -20.70 5.56 31.72
CA GLU A 146 -19.76 4.65 32.36
C GLU A 146 -18.37 5.30 32.36
N PRO A 147 -17.84 5.70 33.54
CA PRO A 147 -16.49 6.22 33.60
C PRO A 147 -15.54 5.18 32.99
N MET A 148 -14.48 5.62 32.34
CA MET A 148 -13.27 4.80 32.13
C MET A 148 -12.59 4.49 33.49
N ALA A 149 -13.36 4.15 34.52
CA ALA A 149 -12.86 3.50 35.71
C ALA A 149 -12.49 2.10 35.25
N ASN A 150 -11.20 1.94 34.95
CA ASN A 150 -10.50 0.66 34.90
C ASN A 150 -11.41 -0.50 34.47
N VAL A 151 -11.74 -0.56 33.17
CA VAL A 151 -11.86 -1.89 32.59
C VAL A 151 -10.43 -2.41 32.65
N ASP A 152 -10.12 -3.13 33.72
CA ASP A 152 -9.08 -4.13 33.69
C ASP A 152 -9.47 -5.03 32.52
N PHE A 153 -8.95 -4.69 31.34
CA PHE A 153 -8.86 -5.62 30.24
C PHE A 153 -7.81 -6.63 30.71
N GLU A 154 -8.24 -7.50 31.63
CA GLU A 154 -7.74 -8.85 31.71
C GLU A 154 -7.92 -9.39 30.30
N LEU A 155 -6.85 -9.26 29.50
CA LEU A 155 -6.56 -10.24 28.46
C LEU A 155 -6.93 -11.58 29.10
N PRO A 156 -7.88 -12.35 28.54
CA PRO A 156 -8.20 -13.65 29.10
C PRO A 156 -6.89 -14.45 29.12
N ASN A 157 -6.30 -14.52 30.31
CA ASN A 157 -4.99 -15.09 30.57
C ASN A 157 -5.07 -16.62 30.66
N GLU A 158 -6.10 -17.22 30.07
CA GLU A 158 -6.39 -18.64 30.19
C GLU A 158 -7.05 -19.13 28.88
N ASP A 159 -6.58 -18.70 27.71
CA ASP A 159 -6.87 -19.42 26.47
C ASP A 159 -5.82 -20.57 26.36
N PRO A 160 -6.22 -21.84 26.51
CA PRO A 160 -5.31 -22.98 26.66
C PRO A 160 -4.47 -23.29 25.41
N MET A 161 -4.59 -22.50 24.33
CA MET A 161 -3.73 -22.62 23.16
C MET A 161 -2.33 -22.00 23.32
N TYR A 162 -2.10 -21.12 24.30
CA TYR A 162 -0.79 -20.44 24.44
C TYR A 162 0.17 -21.12 25.42
N THR A 163 -0.36 -21.84 26.42
CA THR A 163 0.45 -22.61 27.39
C THR A 163 1.10 -23.84 26.76
N ASP A 164 0.48 -24.43 25.74
CA ASP A 164 1.05 -25.58 25.02
C ASP A 164 2.28 -25.19 24.20
N ILE A 165 2.31 -23.99 23.61
CA ILE A 165 3.44 -23.53 22.79
C ILE A 165 4.66 -23.19 23.66
N LEU A 166 4.46 -22.62 24.84
CA LEU A 166 5.54 -22.31 25.78
C LEU A 166 6.14 -23.58 26.41
N ASN A 167 5.33 -24.60 26.69
CA ASN A 167 5.82 -25.87 27.23
C ASN A 167 6.58 -26.72 26.19
N ILE A 168 6.27 -26.59 24.90
CA ILE A 168 7.00 -27.27 23.80
C ILE A 168 8.40 -26.68 23.60
N LEU A 169 8.62 -25.39 23.91
CA LEU A 169 9.92 -24.72 23.70
C LEU A 169 10.88 -24.81 24.90
N LEU A 170 10.40 -25.22 26.08
CA LEU A 170 11.21 -25.35 27.30
C LEU A 170 11.63 -26.80 27.61
N THR A 171 11.27 -27.76 26.76
CA THR A 171 11.65 -29.18 26.89
C THR A 171 12.55 -29.70 25.75
N MET A 172 13.16 -28.80 24.97
CA MET A 172 14.25 -29.11 24.03
C MET A 172 15.55 -28.43 24.40
#